data_AF-A0A944CBW9-F1
#
_entry.id   AF-A0A944CBW9-F1
#
_cell.length_a   1.000
_cell.length_b   1.000
_cell.length_c   1.000
_cell.angle_alpha   90.00
_cell.angle_beta   90.00
_cell.angle_gamma   90.00
#
_symmetry.space_group_name_H-M   'P 1'
#
loop_
_entity.id
_entity.type
_entity.pdbx_description
1 polymer ?
#
loop_
_entity_poly.entity_id
_entity_poly.type
_entity_poly.pdbx_seq_one_letter_code
_entity_poly.pdbx_strand_id
1 'polypeptide(L)' 'MKRRDKIITAILLIALVSIAILIFSIPVGMSTKTYASIAFGAILAFGILELILSLISTLKNRDKR' A
#
# COMPACT_ATOMS: atom_id res chain seq x y z
N MET A 1 -1.79 -19.15 -1.45
CA MET A 1 -1.92 -17.68 -1.41
C MET A 1 -1.99 -17.16 -2.84
N LYS A 2 -3.05 -16.43 -3.22
CA LYS A 2 -3.12 -15.81 -4.55
C LYS A 2 -2.04 -14.72 -4.64
N ARG A 3 -1.55 -14.42 -5.86
CA ARG A 3 -0.53 -13.37 -6.05
C ARG A 3 -0.95 -12.01 -5.47
N ARG A 4 -2.25 -11.70 -5.51
CA ARG A 4 -2.83 -10.52 -4.87
C ARG A 4 -2.60 -10.50 -3.35
N ASP A 5 -2.93 -11.59 -2.66
CA ASP A 5 -2.77 -11.69 -1.20
C ASP A 5 -1.32 -11.43 -0.76
N LYS A 6 -0.33 -11.92 -1.54
CA LYS A 6 1.10 -11.67 -1.26
C LYS A 6 1.47 -10.19 -1.42
N ILE A 7 0.92 -9.49 -2.43
CA ILE A 7 1.18 -8.07 -2.67
C ILE A 7 0.57 -7.22 -1.54
N ILE A 8 -0.68 -7.48 -1.18
CA ILE A 8 -1.36 -6.81 -0.06
C ILE A 8 -0.56 -7.01 1.24
N THR A 9 -0.15 -8.25 1.52
CA THR A 9 0.62 -8.58 2.73
C THR A 9 1.96 -7.85 2.76
N ALA A 10 2.66 -7.74 1.63
CA ALA A 10 3.92 -7.01 1.53
C ALA A 10 3.73 -5.50 1.77
N ILE A 11 2.67 -4.90 1.20
CA ILE A 11 2.34 -3.48 1.42
C ILE A 11 2.03 -3.20 2.90
N LEU A 12 1.23 -4.07 3.53
CA LEU A 12 0.94 -3.99 4.96
C LEU A 12 2.19 -4.10 5.83
N LEU A 13 3.12 -4.97 5.46
CA LEU A 13 4.38 -5.15 6.18
C LEU A 13 5.27 -3.89 6.07
N ILE A 14 5.36 -3.30 4.88
CA ILE A 14 6.08 -2.03 4.66
C ILE A 14 5.43 -0.88 5.45
N ALA A 15 4.10 -0.83 5.49
CA ALA A 15 3.37 0.16 6.27
C ALA A 15 3.67 0.02 7.78
N LEU A 16 3.69 -1.21 8.30
CA LEU A 16 4.02 -1.49 9.69
C LEU A 16 5.43 -1.04 10.06
N VAL A 17 6.41 -1.32 9.20
CA VAL A 17 7.80 -0.88 9.39
C VAL A 17 7.90 0.65 9.33
N SER A 18 7.20 1.30 8.40
CA SER A 18 7.16 2.76 8.30
C SER A 18 6.60 3.41 9.57
N ILE A 19 5.56 2.82 10.17
CA ILE A 19 4.97 3.29 11.43
C ILE A 19 5.98 3.14 12.57
N ALA A 20 6.68 2.02 12.68
CA ALA A 20 7.71 1.83 13.69
C ALA A 20 8.83 2.88 13.57
N ILE A 21 9.31 3.15 12.36
CA ILE A 21 10.32 4.19 12.08
C ILE A 21 9.83 5.58 12.53
N LEU A 22 8.56 5.90 12.29
CA LEU A 22 7.93 7.15 12.73
C LEU A 22 7.85 7.25 14.26
N ILE A 23 7.38 6.20 14.92
CA ILE A 23 7.17 6.17 16.38
C ILE A 23 8.49 6.31 17.11
N PHE A 24 9.51 5.58 16.67
CA PHE A 24 10.84 5.61 17.29
C PHE A 24 11.70 6.78 16.81
N SER A 25 11.15 7.69 15.98
CA SER A 25 11.86 8.85 15.40
C SER A 25 13.26 8.49 14.91
N ILE A 26 13.37 7.34 14.25
CA ILE A 26 14.67 6.84 13.78
C ILE A 26 15.19 7.86 12.77
N PRO A 27 16.43 8.39 12.95
CA PRO A 27 16.97 9.42 12.08
C PRO A 27 17.27 8.84 10.70
N VAL A 28 16.29 8.92 9.80
CA VAL A 28 16.35 8.47 8.40
C VAL A 28 16.92 9.55 7.47
N GLY A 29 17.54 10.60 8.01
CA GLY A 29 18.10 11.71 7.24
C GLY A 29 17.05 12.65 6.60
N MET A 30 15.77 12.46 6.92
CA MET A 30 14.66 13.29 6.46
C MET A 30 13.72 13.66 7.62
N SER A 31 13.03 14.79 7.48
CA SER A 31 11.98 15.19 8.43
C SER A 31 10.88 14.13 8.50
N THR A 32 10.45 13.80 9.72
CA THR A 32 9.37 12.83 9.99
C THR A 32 8.10 13.13 9.19
N LYS A 33 7.78 14.42 8.98
CA LYS A 33 6.63 14.84 8.16
C LYS A 33 6.78 14.44 6.69
N THR A 34 7.97 14.59 6.13
CA THR A 34 8.26 14.24 4.74
C THR A 34 8.29 12.74 4.54
N TYR A 35 8.87 12.01 5.49
CA TYR A 35 8.85 10.54 5.45
C TYR A 35 7.42 9.99 5.52
N ALA A 36 6.61 10.52 6.45
CA ALA A 36 5.20 10.15 6.59
C ALA A 36 4.39 10.42 5.33
N SER A 37 4.58 11.58 4.69
CA SER A 37 3.83 11.93 3.47
C SER A 37 4.22 11.05 2.28
N ILE A 38 5.50 10.71 2.12
CA ILE A 38 5.97 9.79 1.07
C ILE A 38 5.44 8.37 1.33
N ALA A 39 5.56 7.86 2.56
CA ALA A 39 5.08 6.54 2.93
C ALA A 39 3.55 6.42 2.75
N PHE A 40 2.80 7.42 3.22
CA PHE A 40 1.36 7.48 3.04
C PHE A 40 0.97 7.56 1.55
N GLY A 41 1.64 8.42 0.78
CA GLY A 41 1.41 8.55 -0.66
C GLY A 41 1.65 7.24 -1.41
N ALA A 42 2.72 6.52 -1.07
CA ALA A 42 3.02 5.21 -1.65
C ALA A 42 1.92 4.18 -1.35
N ILE A 43 1.49 4.07 -0.09
CA ILE A 43 0.41 3.14 0.31
C ILE A 43 -0.91 3.49 -0.38
N LEU A 44 -1.25 4.78 -0.45
CA LEU A 44 -2.47 5.26 -1.09
C LEU A 44 -2.48 4.92 -2.59
N ALA A 45 -1.37 5.14 -3.29
CA ALA A 45 -1.24 4.81 -4.71
C ALA A 45 -1.44 3.32 -4.97
N PHE A 46 -0.84 2.45 -4.13
CA PHE A 46 -1.05 1.00 -4.22
C PHE A 46 -2.50 0.60 -3.94
N GLY A 47 -3.14 1.20 -2.93
CA GLY A 47 -4.54 0.95 -2.61
C GLY A 47 -5.47 1.31 -3.79
N ILE A 48 -5.22 2.45 -4.45
CA ILE A 48 -5.99 2.88 -5.63
C ILE A 48 -5.79 1.90 -6.79
N LEU A 49 -4.54 1.50 -7.09
CA LEU A 49 -4.25 0.54 -8.16
C LEU A 49 -4.94 -0.81 -7.92
N GLU A 50 -4.92 -1.30 -6.68
CA GLU A 50 -5.59 -2.53 -6.30
C GLU A 50 -7.11 -2.43 -6.44
N LEU A 51 -7.69 -1.31 -6.02
CA LEU A 51 -9.12 -1.03 -6.16
C LEU A 51 -9.54 -1.02 -7.64
N ILE A 52 -8.78 -0.34 -8.50
CA ILE A 52 -9.02 -0.29 -9.95
C ILE A 52 -8.92 -1.68 -10.56
N LEU A 53 -7.86 -2.44 -10.26
CA LEU A 53 -7.68 -3.81 -10.74
C LEU A 53 -8.82 -4.72 -10.28
N SER A 54 -9.30 -4.54 -9.04
CA SER A 54 -10.44 -5.27 -8.50
C SER A 54 -11.74 -4.90 -9.23
N LEU A 55 -11.97 -3.61 -9.47
CA LEU A 55 -13.15 -3.10 -10.17
C LEU A 55 -13.21 -3.61 -11.62
N ILE A 56 -12.10 -3.51 -12.36
CA ILE A 56 -11.98 -4.04 -13.73
C ILE A 56 -12.21 -5.55 -13.74
N SER A 57 -11.64 -6.30 -12.78
CA SER A 57 -11.87 -7.74 -12.70
C SER A 57 -13.32 -8.11 -12.41
N THR A 58 -14.03 -7.28 -11.63
CA THR A 58 -15.44 -7.46 -11.30
C THR A 58 -16.34 -7.17 -12.50
N LEU A 59 -16.06 -6.08 -13.23
CA LEU A 59 -16.76 -5.73 -14.47
C LEU A 59 -16.59 -6.83 -15.53
N LYS A 60 -15.35 -7.29 -15.73
CA LYS A 60 -15.04 -8.37 -16.69
C LYS A 60 -15.69 -9.70 -16.32
N ASN A 61 -15.88 -10.01 -15.04
CA ASN A 61 -16.57 -11.22 -14.60
C ASN A 61 -18.10 -11.13 -14.76
N ARG A 62 -18.67 -9.92 -14.77
CA ARG A 62 -20.10 -9.71 -15.04
C ARG A 62 -20.43 -9.84 -16.53
N ASP A 63 -19.53 -9.41 -17.41
CA ASP A 63 -19.68 -9.52 -18.88
C ASP A 63 -19.61 -10.98 -19.38
N LYS A 64 -19.04 -11.88 -18.57
CA LYS A 64 -18.93 -13.32 -18.88
C LYS A 64 -20.10 -14.18 -18.36
N ARG A 65 -21.13 -13.57 -17.77
CA ARG A 65 -22.38 -14.23 -17.36
C ARG A 65 -23.50 -13.82 -18.31
#